data_AF-A0A7S0N202-F1
#
_entry.id   AF-A0A7S0N202-F1
#
_cell.length_a   1.000
_cell.length_b   1.000
_cell.length_c   1.000
_cell.angle_alpha   90.00
_cell.angle_beta   90.00
_cell.angle_gamma   90.00
#
_symmetry.space_group_name_H-M   'P 1'
#
loop_
_entity.id
_entity.type
_entity.pdbx_description
1 polymer ?
#
loop_
_entity_poly.entity_id
_entity_poly.type
_entity_poly.pdbx_seq_one_letter_code
_entity_poly.pdbx_strand_id
1 'polypeptide(L)'
;ATEIADKTLCVGMSTVRFRDAVWSSHEVYVDQEQIDWFEKTLKEHPASDGWKVLVFTHAPIMGSGLTVLQGVHVKNGCAWINHTDEKTRRIFYALCVEHRCVKAWFSGHFHLSHDYPESITTRRQRLAFVQVGVIGEKSQRDGRRQTRLVRGDAAGLRIYTVDHHAGGAERLDM
;
A
#
# COMPACT_ATOMS: atom_id res chain seq x y z
N ALA A 1 11.63 4.28 -22.66
CA ALA A 1 10.22 3.88 -22.75
C ALA A 1 9.69 3.62 -21.35
N THR A 2 8.57 4.23 -20.98
CA THR A 2 7.78 3.94 -19.77
C THR A 2 6.80 2.84 -20.12
N GLU A 3 7.28 1.60 -20.11
CA GLU A 3 6.40 0.45 -20.31
C GLU A 3 6.18 -0.21 -18.96
N ILE A 4 4.91 -0.55 -18.67
CA ILE A 4 4.55 -1.55 -17.67
C ILE A 4 4.61 -2.89 -18.39
N ALA A 5 5.31 -3.86 -17.81
CA ALA A 5 5.43 -5.18 -18.40
C ALA A 5 4.06 -5.85 -18.67
N ASP A 6 4.00 -6.69 -19.70
CA ASP A 6 2.89 -7.61 -19.91
C ASP A 6 2.57 -8.42 -18.65
N LYS A 7 1.30 -8.79 -18.51
CA LYS A 7 0.77 -9.53 -17.36
C LYS A 7 0.99 -8.80 -16.03
N THR A 8 0.84 -7.47 -16.04
CA THR A 8 0.78 -6.66 -14.83
C THR A 8 -0.66 -6.28 -14.54
N LEU A 9 -1.14 -6.60 -13.33
CA LEU A 9 -2.48 -6.27 -12.85
C LEU A 9 -2.40 -5.27 -11.71
N CYS A 10 -3.15 -4.18 -11.80
CA CYS A 10 -3.36 -3.22 -10.72
C CYS A 10 -4.69 -3.52 -10.02
N VAL A 11 -4.65 -3.76 -8.71
CA VAL A 11 -5.81 -4.11 -7.89
C VAL A 11 -6.03 -3.03 -6.85
N GLY A 12 -7.20 -2.40 -6.85
CA GLY A 12 -7.64 -1.50 -5.79
C GLY A 12 -8.63 -2.19 -4.86
N MET A 13 -8.49 -2.01 -3.54
CA MET A 13 -9.52 -2.39 -2.57
C MET A 13 -10.00 -1.16 -1.80
N SER A 14 -11.30 -1.14 -1.54
CA SER A 14 -11.98 0.01 -0.95
C SER A 14 -12.39 -0.23 0.50
N THR A 15 -12.38 0.85 1.26
CA THR A 15 -12.96 0.87 2.62
C THR A 15 -14.46 0.85 2.53
N VAL A 16 -15.12 -0.15 3.12
CA VAL A 16 -16.59 -0.30 3.04
C VAL A 16 -17.32 0.32 4.22
N ARG A 17 -16.62 0.50 5.34
CA ARG A 17 -17.16 1.21 6.49
C ARG A 17 -16.05 1.83 7.33
N PHE A 18 -16.41 2.93 7.96
CA PHE A 18 -15.71 3.45 9.13
C PHE A 18 -16.49 3.00 10.37
N ARG A 19 -15.87 3.06 11.55
CA ARG A 19 -16.56 2.81 12.82
C ARG A 19 -17.76 3.76 12.98
N ASP A 20 -18.81 3.34 13.68
CA ASP A 20 -19.92 4.19 14.12
C ASP A 20 -19.52 5.28 15.14
N ALA A 21 -18.23 5.50 15.35
CA ALA A 21 -17.74 6.59 16.17
C ALA A 21 -18.00 7.90 15.43
N VAL A 22 -19.01 8.64 15.90
CA VAL A 22 -19.50 9.93 15.35
C VAL A 22 -18.37 10.94 15.06
N TRP A 23 -17.20 10.79 15.69
CA TRP A 23 -16.05 11.70 15.56
C TRP A 23 -14.76 11.02 15.06
N SER A 24 -14.81 9.76 14.63
CA SER A 24 -13.61 9.02 14.20
C SER A 24 -13.85 8.17 12.95
N SER A 25 -13.59 8.78 11.79
CA SER A 25 -13.59 8.16 10.46
C SER A 25 -12.24 7.52 10.08
N HIS A 26 -11.45 7.04 11.05
CA HIS A 26 -10.08 6.60 10.79
C HIS A 26 -9.92 5.09 10.62
N GLU A 27 -10.88 4.28 11.07
CA GLU A 27 -10.78 2.82 10.91
C GLU A 27 -11.05 2.41 9.46
N VAL A 28 -10.13 1.66 8.89
CA VAL A 28 -10.17 1.21 7.51
C VAL A 28 -10.58 -0.25 7.49
N TYR A 29 -11.83 -0.52 7.11
CA TYR A 29 -12.37 -1.88 7.06
C TYR A 29 -12.67 -2.33 5.62
N VAL A 30 -12.24 -3.55 5.30
CA VAL A 30 -12.54 -4.32 4.08
C VAL A 30 -13.31 -5.57 4.52
N ASP A 31 -14.45 -5.83 3.88
CA ASP A 31 -15.32 -6.96 4.20
C ASP A 31 -14.86 -8.29 3.60
N GLN A 32 -15.56 -9.36 3.98
CA GLN A 32 -15.27 -10.71 3.51
C GLN A 32 -15.45 -10.85 2.00
N GLU A 33 -16.42 -10.15 1.40
CA GLU A 33 -16.65 -10.21 -0.05
C GLU A 33 -15.42 -9.71 -0.83
N GLN A 34 -14.85 -8.56 -0.42
CA GLN A 34 -13.62 -8.08 -1.04
C GLN A 34 -12.39 -8.95 -0.74
N ILE A 35 -12.32 -9.58 0.45
CA ILE A 35 -11.25 -10.53 0.77
C ILE A 35 -11.32 -11.75 -0.16
N ASP A 36 -12.51 -12.35 -0.31
CA ASP A 36 -12.73 -13.52 -1.17
C ASP A 36 -12.47 -13.19 -2.63
N TRP A 37 -12.93 -12.02 -3.08
CA TRP A 37 -12.65 -11.51 -4.42
C TRP A 37 -11.15 -11.31 -4.66
N PHE A 38 -10.43 -10.75 -3.69
CA PHE A 38 -9.00 -10.54 -3.81
C PHE A 38 -8.25 -11.88 -3.89
N GLU A 39 -8.56 -12.84 -3.02
CA GLU A 39 -7.96 -14.18 -3.06
C GLU A 39 -8.24 -14.89 -4.40
N LYS A 40 -9.48 -14.83 -4.88
CA LYS A 40 -9.85 -15.36 -6.20
C LYS A 40 -9.03 -14.70 -7.31
N THR A 41 -8.90 -13.38 -7.29
CA THR A 41 -8.11 -12.61 -8.26
C THR A 41 -6.66 -13.09 -8.29
N LEU A 42 -6.05 -13.33 -7.12
CA LEU A 42 -4.67 -13.84 -7.04
C LEU A 42 -4.52 -15.28 -7.56
N LYS A 43 -5.54 -16.12 -7.38
CA LYS A 43 -5.58 -17.50 -7.93
C LYS A 43 -5.69 -17.50 -9.46
N GLU A 44 -6.46 -16.58 -10.02
CA GLU A 44 -6.65 -16.43 -11.48
C GLU A 44 -5.44 -15.77 -12.18
N HIS A 45 -4.56 -15.11 -11.41
CA HIS A 45 -3.38 -14.42 -11.91
C HIS A 45 -2.11 -14.93 -11.20
N PRO A 46 -1.77 -16.23 -11.33
CA PRO A 46 -0.67 -16.82 -10.57
C PRO A 46 0.70 -16.40 -11.13
N ALA A 47 1.70 -16.36 -10.24
CA ALA A 47 3.07 -16.05 -10.63
C ALA A 47 3.68 -17.07 -11.61
N SER A 48 3.21 -18.33 -11.57
CA SER A 48 3.61 -19.39 -12.50
C SER A 48 3.35 -19.02 -13.96
N ASP A 49 2.34 -18.18 -14.19
CA ASP A 49 1.92 -17.77 -15.52
C ASP A 49 2.54 -16.41 -15.90
N GLY A 50 3.45 -15.90 -15.07
CA GLY A 50 4.16 -14.64 -15.27
C GLY A 50 3.46 -13.40 -14.71
N TRP A 51 2.34 -13.54 -14.00
CA TRP A 51 1.58 -12.39 -13.49
C TRP A 51 2.31 -11.64 -12.38
N LYS A 52 2.19 -10.31 -12.44
CA LYS A 52 2.67 -9.33 -11.46
C LYS A 52 1.49 -8.52 -10.97
N VAL A 53 1.20 -8.55 -9.67
CA VAL A 53 0.07 -7.84 -9.07
C VAL A 53 0.59 -6.67 -8.23
N LEU A 54 0.07 -5.48 -8.49
CA LEU A 54 0.29 -4.26 -7.72
C LEU A 54 -1.01 -3.92 -6.98
N VAL A 55 -0.96 -3.86 -5.65
CA VAL A 55 -2.15 -3.67 -4.82
C VAL A 55 -2.18 -2.24 -4.27
N PHE A 56 -3.36 -1.61 -4.26
CA PHE A 56 -3.57 -0.25 -3.81
C PHE A 56 -4.70 -0.21 -2.78
N THR A 57 -4.41 0.34 -1.60
CA THR A 57 -5.38 0.49 -0.52
C THR A 57 -5.25 1.84 0.16
N HIS A 58 -6.28 2.23 0.93
CA HIS A 58 -6.17 3.45 1.72
C HIS A 58 -5.14 3.30 2.84
N ALA A 59 -5.32 2.35 3.77
CA ALA A 59 -4.36 2.05 4.85
C ALA A 59 -3.42 0.88 4.50
N PRO A 60 -2.24 0.81 5.15
CA PRO A 60 -1.36 -0.35 5.03
C PRO A 60 -1.95 -1.61 5.68
N ILE A 61 -1.36 -2.77 5.40
CA ILE A 61 -1.72 -4.02 6.08
C ILE A 61 -0.80 -4.31 7.26
N MET A 62 -1.31 -5.01 8.26
CA MET A 62 -0.50 -5.50 9.37
C MET A 62 0.55 -6.49 8.85
N GLY A 63 1.80 -6.36 9.31
CA GLY A 63 2.92 -7.17 8.83
C GLY A 63 3.69 -6.57 7.64
N SER A 64 3.19 -5.48 7.05
CA SER A 64 3.90 -4.71 6.01
C SER A 64 5.28 -4.24 6.49
N GLY A 65 5.42 -3.92 7.77
CA GLY A 65 6.64 -3.35 8.32
C GLY A 65 6.80 -1.86 8.06
N LEU A 66 5.81 -1.20 7.47
CA LEU A 66 5.77 0.26 7.43
C LEU A 66 5.61 0.77 8.87
N THR A 67 6.66 1.41 9.39
CA THR A 67 6.70 1.97 10.76
C THR A 67 6.58 3.48 10.79
N VAL A 68 6.25 4.10 9.65
CA VAL A 68 5.88 5.50 9.52
C VAL A 68 4.50 5.72 10.17
N LEU A 69 4.45 5.50 11.47
CA LEU A 69 3.23 5.46 12.27
C LEU A 69 3.15 6.72 13.11
N GLN A 70 1.96 7.29 13.16
CA GLN A 70 1.64 8.31 14.15
C GLN A 70 1.00 7.62 15.34
N GLY A 71 1.46 7.93 16.55
CA GLY A 71 1.02 7.24 17.78
C GLY A 71 -0.50 7.21 17.97
N VAL A 72 -1.24 8.18 17.42
CA VAL A 72 -2.71 8.21 17.42
C VAL A 72 -3.32 7.00 16.69
N HIS A 73 -2.76 6.60 15.55
CA HIS A 73 -3.31 5.49 14.77
C HIS A 73 -3.10 4.13 15.45
N VAL A 74 -2.00 3.99 16.19
CA VAL A 74 -1.71 2.78 16.96
C VAL A 74 -2.62 2.70 18.18
N LYS A 75 -2.71 3.79 18.96
CA LYS A 75 -3.55 3.85 20.17
C LYS A 75 -5.03 3.62 19.86
N ASN A 76 -5.50 4.11 18.72
CA ASN A 76 -6.91 3.98 18.33
C ASN A 76 -7.22 2.68 17.58
N GLY A 77 -6.21 1.83 17.32
CA GLY A 77 -6.42 0.59 16.58
C GLY A 77 -6.85 0.83 15.12
N CYS A 78 -6.37 1.89 14.47
CA CYS A 78 -6.79 2.25 13.10
C CYS A 78 -5.63 2.36 12.09
N ALA A 79 -4.39 2.08 12.51
CA ALA A 79 -3.21 2.17 11.63
C ALA A 79 -3.20 1.24 10.41
N TRP A 80 -3.96 0.14 10.42
CA TRP A 80 -3.94 -0.88 9.38
C TRP A 80 -5.35 -1.24 8.93
N ILE A 81 -5.48 -1.82 7.74
CA ILE A 81 -6.72 -2.44 7.28
C ILE A 81 -7.13 -3.53 8.27
N ASN A 82 -8.41 -3.50 8.67
CA ASN A 82 -9.02 -4.47 9.58
C ASN A 82 -8.28 -4.60 10.92
N HIS A 83 -7.55 -3.56 11.36
CA HIS A 83 -6.65 -3.62 12.51
C HIS A 83 -7.27 -4.25 13.77
N THR A 84 -8.52 -3.91 14.08
CA THR A 84 -9.21 -4.41 15.29
C THR A 84 -9.86 -5.78 15.13
N ASP A 85 -10.00 -6.29 13.91
CA ASP A 85 -10.66 -7.58 13.65
C ASP A 85 -9.63 -8.71 13.71
N GLU A 86 -9.66 -9.49 14.79
CA GLU A 86 -8.68 -10.55 15.03
C GLU A 86 -8.66 -11.63 13.94
N LYS A 87 -9.79 -11.88 13.29
CA LYS A 87 -9.92 -12.92 12.26
C LYS A 87 -9.28 -12.48 10.96
N THR A 88 -9.40 -11.20 10.60
CA THR A 88 -9.02 -10.70 9.28
C THR A 88 -7.78 -9.81 9.28
N ARG A 89 -7.34 -9.26 10.43
CA ARG A 89 -6.20 -8.30 10.53
C ARG A 89 -4.88 -8.77 9.92
N ARG A 90 -4.67 -10.08 9.75
CA ARG A 90 -3.45 -10.67 9.16
C ARG A 90 -3.66 -11.36 7.82
N ILE A 91 -4.90 -11.43 7.32
CA ILE A 91 -5.24 -12.23 6.14
C ILE A 91 -4.50 -11.76 4.89
N PHE A 92 -4.43 -10.44 4.67
CA PHE A 92 -3.77 -9.87 3.50
C PHE A 92 -2.28 -10.17 3.45
N TYR A 93 -1.60 -10.16 4.60
CA TYR A 93 -0.19 -10.53 4.64
C TYR A 93 0.01 -12.02 4.37
N ALA A 94 -0.88 -12.88 4.90
CA ALA A 94 -0.87 -14.30 4.59
C ALA A 94 -1.07 -14.57 3.08
N LEU A 95 -2.06 -13.91 2.46
CA LEU A 95 -2.30 -14.00 1.02
C LEU A 95 -1.10 -13.54 0.19
N CYS A 96 -0.45 -12.43 0.56
CA CYS A 96 0.78 -11.99 -0.11
C CYS A 96 1.94 -12.99 0.06
N VAL A 97 1.98 -13.68 1.20
CA VAL A 97 2.98 -14.73 1.46
C VAL A 97 2.72 -15.94 0.56
N GLU A 98 1.47 -16.38 0.46
CA GLU A 98 1.03 -17.51 -0.34
C GLU A 98 1.17 -17.23 -1.85
N HIS A 99 0.60 -16.12 -2.31
CA HIS A 99 0.55 -15.75 -3.73
C HIS A 99 1.74 -14.87 -4.12
N ARG A 100 2.72 -15.49 -4.79
CA ARG A 100 3.98 -14.83 -5.18
C ARG A 100 3.83 -13.81 -6.32
N CYS A 101 2.63 -13.68 -6.90
CA CYS A 101 2.35 -12.71 -7.96
C CYS A 101 2.30 -11.28 -7.42
N VAL A 102 1.95 -11.08 -6.15
CA VAL A 102 1.97 -9.75 -5.51
C VAL A 102 3.41 -9.25 -5.40
N LYS A 103 3.71 -8.14 -6.08
CA LYS A 103 5.06 -7.54 -6.11
C LYS A 103 5.17 -6.27 -5.28
N ALA A 104 4.10 -5.49 -5.22
CA ALA A 104 4.07 -4.29 -4.40
C ALA A 104 2.66 -4.02 -3.85
N TRP A 105 2.62 -3.45 -2.66
CA TRP A 105 1.42 -2.98 -1.98
C TRP A 105 1.60 -1.51 -1.60
N PHE A 106 0.76 -0.66 -2.19
CA PHE A 106 0.78 0.78 -2.01
C PHE A 106 -0.33 1.20 -1.06
N SER A 107 0.01 2.04 -0.07
CA SER A 107 -0.95 2.51 0.92
C SER A 107 -0.67 3.95 1.35
N GLY A 108 -1.71 4.73 1.59
CA GLY A 108 -1.62 6.11 2.07
C GLY A 108 -1.84 6.18 3.58
N HIS A 109 -2.95 6.82 3.96
CA HIS A 109 -3.49 6.92 5.33
C HIS A 109 -2.72 7.81 6.31
N PHE A 110 -1.38 7.73 6.36
CA PHE A 110 -0.61 8.48 7.38
C PHE A 110 -0.36 9.95 7.04
N HIS A 111 -0.50 10.31 5.76
CA HIS A 111 -0.32 11.69 5.29
C HIS A 111 1.08 12.25 5.60
N LEU A 112 2.08 11.37 5.53
CA LEU A 112 3.49 11.68 5.76
C LEU A 112 4.29 11.49 4.47
N SER A 113 5.39 12.22 4.35
CA SER A 113 6.36 12.09 3.27
C SER A 113 7.13 10.77 3.30
N HIS A 114 7.96 10.57 2.29
CA HIS A 114 8.76 9.38 2.09
C HIS A 114 10.12 9.43 2.80
N ASP A 115 10.48 10.55 3.43
CA ASP A 115 11.79 10.73 4.07
C ASP A 115 11.89 10.06 5.45
N TYR A 116 10.78 9.53 5.95
CA TYR A 116 10.78 8.73 7.17
C TYR A 116 11.37 7.34 6.92
N PRO A 117 12.12 6.78 7.89
CA PRO A 117 12.57 5.40 7.84
C PRO A 117 11.40 4.45 7.57
N GLU A 118 11.66 3.41 6.78
CA GLU A 118 10.66 2.38 6.46
C GLU A 118 9.37 2.94 5.80
N SER A 119 9.47 4.05 5.06
CA SER A 119 8.43 4.51 4.12
C SER A 119 8.28 3.59 2.90
N ILE A 120 9.31 2.77 2.64
CA ILE A 120 9.26 1.56 1.83
C ILE A 120 9.89 0.45 2.66
N THR A 121 9.28 -0.72 2.66
CA THR A 121 9.90 -1.94 3.18
C THR A 121 9.84 -3.05 2.14
N THR A 122 10.92 -3.80 2.04
CA THR A 122 10.94 -5.04 1.25
C THR A 122 10.94 -6.22 2.20
N ARG A 123 9.87 -7.02 2.20
CA ARG A 123 9.81 -8.25 3.00
C ARG A 123 10.15 -9.45 2.12
N ARG A 124 11.00 -10.33 2.64
CA ARG A 124 11.46 -11.56 1.97
C ARG A 124 12.02 -11.32 0.54
N GLN A 125 12.59 -10.12 0.32
CA GLN A 125 13.24 -9.69 -0.93
C GLN A 125 12.39 -9.84 -2.21
N ARG A 126 11.05 -9.85 -2.09
CA ARG A 126 10.15 -10.07 -3.25
C ARG A 126 8.88 -9.23 -3.29
N LEU A 127 8.54 -8.61 -2.16
CA LEU A 127 7.31 -7.86 -1.96
C LEU A 127 7.67 -6.53 -1.31
N ALA A 128 7.34 -5.45 -1.99
CA ALA A 128 7.47 -4.10 -1.47
C ALA A 128 6.17 -3.66 -0.81
N PHE A 129 6.25 -3.09 0.39
CA PHE A 129 5.18 -2.28 0.96
C PHE A 129 5.61 -0.83 0.87
N VAL A 130 4.74 0.00 0.32
CA VAL A 130 5.10 1.33 -0.15
C VAL A 130 4.10 2.32 0.42
N GLN A 131 4.57 3.21 1.29
CA GLN A 131 3.78 4.37 1.65
C GLN A 131 3.70 5.33 0.45
N VAL A 132 2.48 5.75 0.13
CA VAL A 132 2.23 6.86 -0.79
C VAL A 132 2.10 8.15 0.01
N GLY A 133 2.77 9.19 -0.47
CA GLY A 133 2.71 10.53 0.09
C GLY A 133 1.41 11.23 -0.29
N VAL A 134 1.40 12.55 -0.12
CA VAL A 134 0.21 13.38 -0.33
C VAL A 134 0.51 14.45 -1.37
N ILE A 135 -0.36 14.55 -2.37
CA ILE A 135 -0.28 15.62 -3.38
C ILE A 135 -0.97 16.92 -2.93
N GLY A 136 -2.00 16.81 -2.09
CA GLY A 136 -2.82 17.92 -1.61
C GLY A 136 -2.14 18.74 -0.53
N GLU A 137 -2.07 20.06 -0.73
CA GLU A 137 -1.39 21.01 0.16
C GLU A 137 -1.94 21.00 1.60
N LYS A 138 -3.25 20.85 1.74
CA LYS A 138 -3.95 20.85 3.04
C LYS A 138 -4.06 19.47 3.68
N SER A 139 -3.51 18.45 3.01
CA SER A 139 -3.68 17.06 3.43
C SER A 139 -2.40 16.48 4.02
N GLN A 140 -1.22 17.09 3.82
CA GLN A 140 0.02 16.65 4.46
C GLN A 140 0.03 16.96 5.97
N ARG A 141 0.85 16.23 6.74
CA ARG A 141 1.05 16.46 8.19
C ARG A 141 2.47 16.92 8.56
N ASP A 142 3.40 16.95 7.60
CA ASP A 142 4.83 17.16 7.83
C ASP A 142 5.45 18.26 6.94
N GLY A 143 4.62 19.03 6.27
CA GLY A 143 4.98 20.14 5.39
C GLY A 143 5.42 19.72 3.99
N ARG A 144 5.45 18.42 3.66
CA ARG A 144 6.00 17.93 2.39
C ARG A 144 4.90 17.37 1.47
N ARG A 145 5.03 17.64 0.18
CA ARG A 145 4.14 17.14 -0.87
C ARG A 145 4.91 16.23 -1.81
N GLN A 146 4.62 14.93 -1.72
CA GLN A 146 5.34 13.91 -2.47
C GLN A 146 4.36 12.87 -3.04
N THR A 147 4.68 12.31 -4.21
CA THR A 147 3.95 11.17 -4.78
C THR A 147 4.93 10.07 -5.21
N ARG A 148 4.40 8.85 -5.38
CA ARG A 148 5.17 7.72 -5.91
C ARG A 148 4.98 7.64 -7.42
N LEU A 149 6.09 7.56 -8.15
CA LEU A 149 6.09 7.20 -9.56
C LEU A 149 6.65 5.78 -9.69
N VAL A 150 5.89 4.89 -10.34
CA VAL A 150 6.29 3.50 -10.56
C VAL A 150 6.62 3.32 -12.04
N ARG A 151 7.80 2.79 -12.32
CA ARG A 151 8.23 2.40 -13.67
C ARG A 151 8.69 0.95 -13.61
N GLY A 152 8.32 0.10 -14.57
CA GLY A 152 8.86 -1.26 -14.50
C GLY A 152 8.54 -2.14 -15.69
N ASP A 153 9.53 -2.92 -16.07
CA ASP A 153 9.53 -3.76 -17.26
C ASP A 153 9.58 -5.25 -16.87
N ALA A 154 9.97 -6.10 -17.82
CA ALA A 154 10.12 -7.52 -17.59
C ALA A 154 11.10 -7.82 -16.44
N ALA A 155 12.14 -7.01 -16.28
CA ALA A 155 13.23 -7.21 -15.33
C ALA A 155 12.88 -6.76 -13.90
N GLY A 156 12.03 -5.74 -13.72
CA GLY A 156 11.63 -5.33 -12.38
C GLY A 156 10.86 -4.02 -12.30
N LEU A 157 10.57 -3.63 -11.06
CA LEU A 157 9.89 -2.38 -10.71
C LEU A 157 10.92 -1.42 -10.09
N ARG A 158 10.84 -0.16 -10.50
CA ARG A 158 11.55 0.98 -9.91
C ARG A 158 10.52 1.95 -9.35
N ILE A 159 10.72 2.37 -8.11
CA ILE A 159 9.82 3.27 -7.39
C ILE A 159 10.56 4.56 -7.06
N TYR A 160 10.00 5.67 -7.52
CA TYR A 160 10.56 7.00 -7.33
C TYR A 160 9.68 7.81 -6.39
N THR A 161 10.31 8.70 -5.63
CA THR A 161 9.66 9.85 -5.01
C THR A 161 9.68 11.01 -5.99
N VAL A 162 8.52 11.63 -6.19
CA VAL A 162 8.39 12.92 -6.87
C VAL A 162 8.17 14.00 -5.81
N ASP A 163 9.06 14.98 -5.72
CA ASP A 163 8.93 16.12 -4.81
C ASP A 163 8.25 17.31 -5.51
N HIS A 164 7.03 17.63 -5.07
CA HIS A 164 6.24 18.71 -5.66
C HIS A 164 6.70 20.11 -5.24
N HIS A 165 7.50 20.26 -4.19
CA HIS A 165 8.11 21.55 -3.82
C HIS A 165 9.37 21.83 -4.63
N ALA A 166 10.05 20.77 -5.09
CA ALA A 166 11.24 20.86 -5.94
C ALA A 166 10.90 20.74 -7.44
N GLY A 167 9.76 21.28 -7.87
CA GLY A 167 9.37 21.30 -9.29
C GLY A 167 9.13 19.92 -9.91
N GLY A 168 8.86 18.89 -9.11
CA GLY A 168 8.67 17.52 -9.58
C GLY A 168 9.97 16.71 -9.68
N ALA A 169 11.02 17.10 -8.95
CA ALA A 169 12.27 16.35 -8.92
C ALA A 169 12.05 14.88 -8.51
N GLU A 170 12.68 13.97 -9.24
CA GLU A 170 12.57 12.53 -9.04
C GLU A 170 13.78 11.99 -8.24
N ARG A 171 13.51 11.20 -7.19
CA ARG A 171 14.51 10.42 -6.44
C ARG A 171 14.16 8.95 -6.52
N LEU A 172 15.09 8.10 -6.98
CA LEU A 172 14.92 6.63 -6.95
C LEU A 172 15.01 6.12 -5.51
N ASP A 173 13.99 5.42 -5.02
CA ASP A 173 13.92 4.89 -3.65
C ASP A 173 13.95 3.35 -3.58
N MET A 174 13.57 2.66 -4.67
CA MET A 174 13.66 1.19 -4.81
C MET A 174 13.82 0.80 -6.27
#